data_AF-A0A2T1GMN4-F1
#
_entry.id   AF-A0A2T1GMN4-F1
#
_cell.length_a   1.000
_cell.length_b   1.000
_cell.length_c   1.000
_cell.angle_alpha   90.00
_cell.angle_beta   90.00
_cell.angle_gamma   90.00
#
_symmetry.space_group_name_H-M   'P 1'
#
loop_
_entity.id
_entity.type
_entity.pdbx_description
1 polymer ?
#
loop_
_entity_poly.entity_id
_entity_poly.type
_entity_poly.pdbx_seq_one_letter_code
_entity_poly.pdbx_strand_id
1 'polypeptide(L)'
;MISTSSSTSELAQIGAEIPSICGREAEINAAVNHTELVFLPTSNLHLQDMSAGFACALHMHQPTIPAGAQGELIGHLQFMFEHQGEGDNHNAGVFAWCYARMGEFIPDLVAQGCNPRIMLDYSGNLLWGLQQMGRNDVIDHLKKITCDRQYQPYVEWLGTMWSHAVVPSTPTPDIKLQIQAWQHHFAKLFGMDALKRVKGFSPPEMHLPNHPDVLYAYIKALKECGYRWLMVQEHSVEQLDGASLTQDNKYLPNRLVARNSQGETISITALIKTQGSDTKLVAQMQPYYEAKSRGKQQLAGKSIPCLVTQIADGENGGVMMNEFPRDFPRPWHEMKGQNSGVFGCNGTEYLELLESIGITEADYPVCQGVQQHKIWQLVNPEQADIKSVENAIVALKATDHKFHMDGASWTDNLSWVQGYENVLEPMQQLSVLFHQKFDALVVADPAVTTRSDYQAALLYNLLVQTSCFRYWGQGTWTEYARELYRRGLALVS
;
A
#
# COMPACT_ATOMS: atom_id res chain seq x y z
N MET A 1 34.16 -13.53 22.95
CA MET A 1 33.87 -12.42 23.88
C MET A 1 34.00 -11.06 23.17
N ILE A 2 33.55 -10.97 21.91
CA ILE A 2 33.50 -9.75 21.09
C ILE A 2 32.15 -9.85 20.37
N SER A 3 31.13 -9.07 20.77
CA SER A 3 29.84 -8.91 20.07
C SER A 3 28.81 -8.08 20.87
N THR A 4 28.92 -7.97 22.20
CA THR A 4 27.91 -7.25 23.00
C THR A 4 28.05 -5.73 22.97
N SER A 5 29.24 -5.18 22.69
CA SER A 5 29.46 -3.73 22.65
C SER A 5 28.91 -3.06 21.39
N SER A 6 28.87 -3.77 20.26
CA SER A 6 28.35 -3.21 19.00
C SER A 6 26.82 -3.14 19.00
N SER A 7 26.13 -4.20 19.43
CA SER A 7 24.66 -4.23 19.47
C SER A 7 24.06 -3.18 20.40
N THR A 8 24.70 -2.92 21.54
CA THR A 8 24.28 -1.87 22.49
C THR A 8 24.43 -0.47 21.88
N SER A 9 25.47 -0.24 21.06
CA SER A 9 25.67 1.03 20.35
C SER A 9 24.63 1.24 19.26
N GLU A 10 24.29 0.21 18.48
CA GLU A 10 23.31 0.34 17.39
C GLU A 10 21.88 0.54 17.93
N LEU A 11 21.53 -0.10 19.05
CA LEU A 11 20.27 0.17 19.75
C LEU A 11 20.17 1.63 20.24
N ALA A 12 21.27 2.20 20.74
CA ALA A 12 21.31 3.60 21.15
C ALA A 12 21.14 4.57 19.95
N GLN A 13 21.58 4.18 18.76
CA GLN A 13 21.48 4.98 17.53
C GLN A 13 20.06 5.00 16.91
N ILE A 14 19.10 4.26 17.46
CA ILE A 14 17.69 4.40 17.08
C ILE A 14 17.13 5.73 17.62
N GLY A 15 17.65 6.22 18.76
CA GLY A 15 17.29 7.53 19.35
C GLY A 15 15.88 7.65 19.93
N ALA A 16 14.95 6.78 19.52
CA ALA A 16 13.55 6.75 19.92
C ALA A 16 13.09 5.33 20.35
N GLU A 17 11.87 5.24 20.91
CA GLU A 17 11.23 3.95 21.14
C GLU A 17 11.03 3.22 19.79
N ILE A 18 11.41 1.93 19.75
CA ILE A 18 11.22 1.08 18.57
C ILE A 18 9.71 0.97 18.30
N PRO A 19 9.24 1.18 17.06
CA PRO A 19 7.82 1.12 16.75
C PRO A 19 7.29 -0.30 16.97
N SER A 20 6.01 -0.42 17.34
CA SER A 20 5.37 -1.73 17.55
C SER A 20 5.14 -2.44 16.20
N ILE A 21 6.17 -3.12 15.67
CA ILE A 21 6.17 -3.74 14.34
C ILE A 21 6.14 -5.28 14.35
N CYS A 22 6.21 -5.91 15.53
CA CYS A 22 6.13 -7.36 15.70
C CYS A 22 5.78 -7.71 17.16
N GLY A 23 5.71 -9.00 17.50
CA GLY A 23 5.50 -9.49 18.86
C GLY A 23 4.05 -9.81 19.22
N ARG A 24 3.10 -9.63 18.29
CA ARG A 24 1.67 -9.92 18.47
C ARG A 24 1.09 -10.65 17.27
N GLU A 25 1.89 -11.47 16.60
CA GLU A 25 1.55 -12.08 15.29
C GLU A 25 0.23 -12.87 15.36
N ALA A 26 0.03 -13.67 16.41
CA ALA A 26 -1.18 -14.47 16.58
C ALA A 26 -2.44 -13.61 16.82
N GLU A 27 -2.32 -12.54 17.60
CA GLU A 27 -3.43 -11.62 17.88
C GLU A 27 -3.81 -10.83 16.63
N ILE A 28 -2.82 -10.29 15.92
CA ILE A 28 -3.02 -9.60 14.65
C ILE A 28 -3.67 -10.53 13.63
N ASN A 29 -3.14 -11.75 13.48
CA ASN A 29 -3.67 -12.72 12.52
C ASN A 29 -5.15 -13.07 12.81
N ALA A 30 -5.50 -13.27 14.08
CA ALA A 30 -6.88 -13.53 14.49
C ALA A 30 -7.79 -12.31 14.24
N ALA A 31 -7.30 -11.10 14.47
CA ALA A 31 -8.06 -9.88 14.22
C ALA A 31 -8.35 -9.67 12.73
N VAL A 32 -7.39 -9.91 11.84
CA VAL A 32 -7.55 -9.56 10.41
C VAL A 32 -8.29 -10.63 9.60
N ASN A 33 -8.29 -11.90 10.04
CA ASN A 33 -8.88 -13.03 9.30
C ASN A 33 -10.35 -13.35 9.67
N HIS A 34 -11.10 -12.39 10.21
CA HIS A 34 -12.55 -12.54 10.41
C HIS A 34 -13.34 -12.40 9.09
N THR A 35 -14.54 -12.99 9.05
CA THR A 35 -15.43 -13.01 7.88
C THR A 35 -16.56 -11.99 7.94
N GLU A 36 -16.61 -11.16 8.99
CA GLU A 36 -17.68 -10.17 9.16
C GLU A 36 -17.61 -9.08 8.08
N LEU A 37 -18.78 -8.55 7.74
CA LEU A 37 -18.93 -7.38 6.87
C LEU A 37 -18.55 -6.12 7.65
N VAL A 38 -17.80 -5.23 7.01
CA VAL A 38 -17.21 -4.03 7.60
C VAL A 38 -18.14 -2.83 7.45
N PHE A 39 -18.66 -2.59 6.25
CA PHE A 39 -19.41 -1.39 5.92
C PHE A 39 -20.90 -1.67 5.73
N LEU A 40 -21.27 -2.80 5.11
CA LEU A 40 -22.67 -3.09 4.78
C LEU A 40 -23.64 -2.95 5.96
N PRO A 41 -23.31 -3.38 7.20
CA PRO A 41 -24.23 -3.23 8.34
C PRO A 41 -24.58 -1.77 8.70
N THR A 42 -23.74 -0.82 8.29
CA THR A 42 -23.88 0.61 8.61
C THR A 42 -23.95 1.52 7.39
N SER A 43 -23.80 0.97 6.18
CA SER A 43 -23.82 1.75 4.95
C SER A 43 -25.22 2.30 4.70
N ASN A 44 -25.26 3.56 4.25
CA ASN A 44 -26.48 4.22 3.81
C ASN A 44 -26.58 4.28 2.27
N LEU A 45 -25.77 3.50 1.57
CA LEU A 45 -25.80 3.38 0.12
C LEU A 45 -26.61 2.16 -0.31
N HIS A 46 -27.29 2.29 -1.45
CA HIS A 46 -28.05 1.21 -2.06
C HIS A 46 -27.75 1.16 -3.57
N LEU A 47 -27.32 0.01 -4.08
CA LEU A 47 -26.93 -0.15 -5.49
C LEU A 47 -28.04 0.22 -6.49
N GLN A 48 -29.30 0.06 -6.10
CA GLN A 48 -30.44 0.40 -6.93
C GLN A 48 -30.49 1.90 -7.26
N ASP A 49 -30.10 2.75 -6.30
CA ASP A 49 -30.15 4.21 -6.38
C ASP A 49 -28.91 4.81 -7.05
N MET A 50 -27.83 4.04 -7.13
CA MET A 50 -26.56 4.47 -7.71
C MET A 50 -26.59 4.34 -9.23
N SER A 51 -26.42 5.44 -9.97
CA SER A 51 -26.18 5.38 -11.42
C SER A 51 -24.74 5.00 -11.73
N ALA A 52 -23.78 5.45 -10.90
CA ALA A 52 -22.38 5.07 -10.90
C ALA A 52 -21.77 5.41 -9.52
N GLY A 53 -20.57 4.94 -9.25
CA GLY A 53 -19.81 5.22 -8.04
C GLY A 53 -18.44 5.83 -8.33
N PHE A 54 -17.88 6.52 -7.35
CA PHE A 54 -16.47 6.89 -7.34
C PHE A 54 -15.82 6.62 -5.99
N ALA A 55 -14.55 6.27 -6.00
CA ALA A 55 -13.73 5.99 -4.82
C ALA A 55 -12.42 6.78 -4.93
N CYS A 56 -12.11 7.54 -3.88
CA CYS A 56 -10.88 8.32 -3.78
C CYS A 56 -10.02 7.76 -2.65
N ALA A 57 -8.73 7.58 -2.90
CA ALA A 57 -7.73 7.31 -1.88
C ALA A 57 -6.66 8.41 -1.84
N LEU A 58 -6.12 8.63 -0.65
CA LEU A 58 -4.95 9.46 -0.43
C LEU A 58 -3.80 8.59 0.08
N HIS A 59 -2.68 8.63 -0.64
CA HIS A 59 -1.42 8.03 -0.22
C HIS A 59 -0.58 9.06 0.54
N MET A 60 -0.07 8.71 1.71
CA MET A 60 0.66 9.61 2.60
C MET A 60 1.95 8.97 3.10
N HIS A 61 3.09 9.57 2.76
CA HIS A 61 4.40 9.00 3.05
C HIS A 61 5.49 10.05 3.37
N GLN A 62 6.34 9.69 4.31
CA GLN A 62 7.67 10.27 4.53
C GLN A 62 8.62 9.14 4.92
N PRO A 63 9.86 9.11 4.42
CA PRO A 63 10.84 8.10 4.81
C PRO A 63 11.41 8.39 6.20
N THR A 64 11.91 7.34 6.87
CA THR A 64 12.80 7.49 8.02
C THR A 64 14.25 7.54 7.51
N ILE A 65 15.05 8.49 8.01
CA ILE A 65 16.44 8.68 7.59
C ILE A 65 17.39 8.75 8.81
N PRO A 66 18.65 8.28 8.69
CA PRO A 66 19.66 8.34 9.75
C PRO A 66 20.34 9.73 9.78
N ALA A 67 19.55 10.79 9.90
CA ALA A 67 20.00 12.19 9.78
C ALA A 67 19.72 13.03 11.03
N GLY A 68 19.49 12.40 12.18
CA GLY A 68 19.45 13.09 13.48
C GLY A 68 20.78 13.81 13.78
N ALA A 69 20.76 14.73 14.73
CA ALA A 69 21.93 15.55 15.07
C ALA A 69 23.17 14.73 15.48
N GLN A 70 22.98 13.52 16.01
CA GLN A 70 24.03 12.55 16.32
C GLN A 70 23.93 11.28 15.44
N GLY A 71 23.20 11.36 14.34
CA GLY A 71 22.97 10.27 13.39
C GLY A 71 21.80 9.35 13.74
N GLU A 72 20.89 9.77 14.64
CA GLU A 72 19.70 8.99 15.00
C GLU A 72 18.73 8.81 13.82
N LEU A 73 17.85 7.82 13.94
CA LEU A 73 16.74 7.60 13.02
C LEU A 73 15.64 8.64 13.29
N ILE A 74 15.40 9.52 12.33
CA ILE A 74 14.33 10.53 12.39
C ILE A 74 13.43 10.42 11.15
N GLY A 75 12.15 10.77 11.30
CA GLY A 75 11.28 10.98 10.15
C GLY A 75 11.78 12.15 9.29
N HIS A 76 11.74 12.04 7.97
CA HIS A 76 12.18 13.12 7.08
C HIS A 76 11.37 14.42 7.29
N LEU A 77 10.11 14.34 7.71
CA LEU A 77 9.35 15.53 8.12
C LEU A 77 10.02 16.32 9.26
N GLN A 78 10.62 15.62 10.24
CA GLN A 78 11.40 16.26 11.30
C GLN A 78 12.61 16.98 10.72
N PHE A 79 13.37 16.30 9.85
CA PHE A 79 14.50 16.90 9.14
C PHE A 79 14.08 18.18 8.42
N MET A 80 12.94 18.17 7.72
CA MET A 80 12.42 19.36 7.05
C MET A 80 12.16 20.51 8.04
N PHE A 81 11.52 20.26 9.19
CA PHE A 81 11.30 21.28 10.22
C PHE A 81 12.59 21.86 10.78
N GLU A 82 13.63 21.04 10.94
CA GLU A 82 14.93 21.45 11.45
C GLU A 82 15.77 22.21 10.41
N HIS A 83 15.49 22.02 9.11
CA HIS A 83 16.28 22.54 7.99
C HIS A 83 15.43 23.36 7.00
N GLN A 84 14.63 24.30 7.50
CA GLN A 84 13.68 25.10 6.69
C GLN A 84 14.30 25.88 5.51
N GLY A 85 15.60 26.19 5.57
CA GLY A 85 16.32 26.92 4.52
C GLY A 85 16.77 26.07 3.34
N GLU A 86 16.55 24.75 3.37
CA GLU A 86 17.04 23.82 2.36
C GLU A 86 15.91 23.33 1.44
N GLY A 87 16.03 23.60 0.14
CA GLY A 87 15.07 23.14 -0.87
C GLY A 87 13.61 23.44 -0.50
N ASP A 88 12.76 22.41 -0.58
CA ASP A 88 11.32 22.51 -0.32
C ASP A 88 10.95 22.29 1.16
N ASN A 89 11.93 22.27 2.06
CA ASN A 89 11.70 22.03 3.50
C ASN A 89 10.81 23.09 4.16
N HIS A 90 10.76 24.30 3.60
CA HIS A 90 9.85 25.37 4.01
C HIS A 90 8.36 24.95 3.96
N ASN A 91 8.02 23.88 3.25
CA ASN A 91 6.66 23.33 3.19
C ASN A 91 6.32 22.37 4.34
N ALA A 92 7.23 22.08 5.30
CA ALA A 92 7.01 21.08 6.35
C ALA A 92 5.67 21.25 7.11
N GLY A 93 5.26 22.49 7.39
CA GLY A 93 3.95 22.77 8.00
C GLY A 93 2.77 22.36 7.11
N VAL A 94 2.88 22.57 5.80
CA VAL A 94 1.87 22.17 4.81
C VAL A 94 1.79 20.66 4.69
N PHE A 95 2.93 19.96 4.64
CA PHE A 95 2.97 18.48 4.70
C PHE A 95 2.23 17.98 5.94
N ALA A 96 2.54 18.53 7.10
CA ALA A 96 1.92 18.10 8.34
C ALA A 96 0.40 18.32 8.37
N TRP A 97 -0.08 19.45 7.83
CA TRP A 97 -1.53 19.68 7.70
C TRP A 97 -2.16 18.73 6.67
N CYS A 98 -1.48 18.39 5.57
CA CYS A 98 -1.97 17.37 4.62
C CYS A 98 -2.24 16.04 5.30
N TYR A 99 -1.39 15.64 6.25
CA TYR A 99 -1.57 14.41 7.03
C TYR A 99 -2.74 14.48 8.02
N ALA A 100 -3.12 15.67 8.49
CA ALA A 100 -4.19 15.86 9.48
C ALA A 100 -5.56 16.18 8.86
N ARG A 101 -5.61 16.86 7.71
CA ARG A 101 -6.79 17.58 7.20
C ARG A 101 -8.05 16.73 7.02
N MET A 102 -7.92 15.43 6.75
CA MET A 102 -9.11 14.56 6.67
C MET A 102 -9.84 14.43 8.01
N GLY A 103 -9.11 14.58 9.12
CA GLY A 103 -9.68 14.67 10.46
C GLY A 103 -10.47 15.94 10.74
N GLU A 104 -10.33 16.96 9.88
CA GLU A 104 -11.13 18.20 9.91
C GLU A 104 -12.28 18.09 8.91
N PHE A 105 -11.98 17.73 7.64
CA PHE A 105 -12.94 17.76 6.55
C PHE A 105 -14.08 16.76 6.72
N ILE A 106 -13.79 15.54 7.19
CA ILE A 106 -14.83 14.51 7.37
C ILE A 106 -15.84 14.94 8.44
N PRO A 107 -15.43 15.30 9.68
CA PRO A 107 -16.37 15.83 10.66
C PRO A 107 -17.19 17.04 10.18
N ASP A 108 -16.55 17.99 9.51
CA ASP A 108 -17.22 19.21 9.05
C ASP A 108 -18.30 18.91 7.99
N LEU A 109 -18.00 18.05 7.03
CA LEU A 109 -18.95 17.63 5.99
C LEU A 109 -20.11 16.83 6.61
N VAL A 110 -19.82 15.91 7.52
CA VAL A 110 -20.85 15.13 8.22
C VAL A 110 -21.76 16.04 9.05
N ALA A 111 -21.21 17.02 9.77
CA ALA A 111 -21.98 18.00 10.52
C ALA A 111 -22.89 18.86 9.61
N GLN A 112 -22.47 19.08 8.36
CA GLN A 112 -23.27 19.75 7.33
C GLN A 112 -24.33 18.83 6.70
N GLY A 113 -24.45 17.56 7.11
CA GLY A 113 -25.39 16.58 6.54
C GLY A 113 -24.96 16.03 5.19
N CYS A 114 -23.68 16.14 4.84
CA CYS A 114 -23.10 15.47 3.68
C CYS A 114 -22.73 14.02 4.01
N ASN A 115 -22.38 13.26 2.97
CA ASN A 115 -22.11 11.82 3.05
C ASN A 115 -20.72 11.49 2.44
N PRO A 116 -19.61 12.02 3.01
CA PRO A 116 -18.27 11.93 2.40
C PRO A 116 -17.67 10.53 2.49
N ARG A 117 -16.88 10.13 1.48
CA ARG A 117 -16.05 8.91 1.53
C ARG A 117 -14.61 9.24 1.17
N ILE A 118 -13.68 8.62 1.87
CA ILE A 118 -12.26 8.68 1.57
C ILE A 118 -11.56 7.40 2.05
N MET A 119 -10.65 6.91 1.23
CA MET A 119 -9.72 5.86 1.60
C MET A 119 -8.36 6.46 1.99
N LEU A 120 -7.73 5.95 3.04
CA LEU A 120 -6.47 6.47 3.56
C LEU A 120 -5.39 5.38 3.54
N ASP A 121 -4.27 5.69 2.90
CA ASP A 121 -3.04 4.88 2.90
C ASP A 121 -1.92 5.70 3.53
N TYR A 122 -1.49 5.32 4.74
CA TYR A 122 -0.36 5.96 5.43
C TYR A 122 0.72 4.92 5.68
N SER A 123 1.94 5.20 5.22
CA SER A 123 3.10 4.36 5.52
C SER A 123 3.40 4.30 7.02
N GLY A 124 3.98 3.18 7.45
CA GLY A 124 4.45 3.01 8.83
C GLY A 124 5.58 3.96 9.21
N ASN A 125 6.48 4.28 8.27
CA ASN A 125 7.52 5.30 8.44
C ASN A 125 6.94 6.67 8.82
N LEU A 126 5.92 7.14 8.08
CA LEU A 126 5.26 8.41 8.39
C LEU A 126 4.64 8.39 9.79
N LEU A 127 3.88 7.34 10.11
CA LEU A 127 3.23 7.20 11.40
C LEU A 127 4.24 7.20 12.56
N TRP A 128 5.39 6.53 12.37
CA TRP A 128 6.44 6.50 13.38
C TRP A 128 7.10 7.87 13.52
N GLY A 129 7.43 8.54 12.41
CA GLY A 129 7.96 9.90 12.41
C GLY A 129 7.05 10.89 13.14
N LEU A 130 5.73 10.82 12.94
CA LEU A 130 4.75 11.64 13.65
C LEU A 130 4.77 11.39 15.17
N GLN A 131 4.95 10.13 15.60
CA GLN A 131 5.10 9.80 17.03
C GLN A 131 6.41 10.34 17.59
N GLN A 132 7.53 10.15 16.89
CA GLN A 132 8.85 10.64 17.30
C GLN A 132 8.84 12.16 17.49
N MET A 133 8.16 12.87 16.59
CA MET A 133 8.00 14.33 16.64
C MET A 133 6.95 14.80 17.68
N GLY A 134 6.20 13.90 18.32
CA GLY A 134 5.12 14.25 19.24
C GLY A 134 3.95 14.98 18.57
N ARG A 135 3.69 14.74 17.28
CA ARG A 135 2.61 15.36 16.49
C ARG A 135 1.23 14.79 16.82
N ASN A 136 0.84 14.91 18.09
CA ASN A 136 -0.48 14.52 18.58
C ASN A 136 -1.59 15.32 17.89
N ASP A 137 -1.31 16.55 17.46
CA ASP A 137 -2.20 17.34 16.63
C ASP A 137 -2.57 16.63 15.31
N VAL A 138 -1.69 15.82 14.73
CA VAL A 138 -2.01 15.00 13.54
C VAL A 138 -2.64 13.67 13.96
N ILE A 139 -2.02 12.97 14.90
CA ILE A 139 -2.43 11.62 15.32
C ILE A 139 -3.84 11.62 15.93
N ASP A 140 -4.21 12.63 16.71
CA ASP A 140 -5.52 12.69 17.35
C ASP A 140 -6.64 12.99 16.34
N HIS A 141 -6.37 13.78 15.29
CA HIS A 141 -7.27 13.95 14.16
C HIS A 141 -7.52 12.62 13.42
N LEU A 142 -6.46 11.85 13.18
CA LEU A 142 -6.58 10.52 12.57
C LEU A 142 -7.34 9.55 13.48
N LYS A 143 -7.05 9.52 14.78
CA LYS A 143 -7.78 8.70 15.76
C LYS A 143 -9.26 9.05 15.79
N LYS A 144 -9.62 10.33 15.74
CA LYS A 144 -11.02 10.77 15.73
C LYS A 144 -11.79 10.12 14.59
N ILE A 145 -11.34 10.28 13.35
CA ILE A 145 -12.06 9.73 12.18
C ILE A 145 -11.97 8.21 12.05
N THR A 146 -10.99 7.59 12.71
CA THR A 146 -10.76 6.14 12.66
C THR A 146 -11.53 5.38 13.73
N CYS A 147 -11.56 5.91 14.95
CA CYS A 147 -12.03 5.19 16.12
C CYS A 147 -13.46 5.58 16.50
N ASP A 148 -13.87 6.82 16.29
CA ASP A 148 -15.24 7.27 16.61
C ASP A 148 -16.26 6.62 15.67
N ARG A 149 -17.22 5.89 16.23
CA ARG A 149 -18.29 5.21 15.49
C ARG A 149 -19.07 6.14 14.57
N GLN A 150 -19.18 7.43 14.91
CA GLN A 150 -19.82 8.42 14.05
C GLN A 150 -19.13 8.54 12.68
N TYR A 151 -17.79 8.42 12.64
CA TYR A 151 -17.02 8.68 11.42
C TYR A 151 -16.59 7.40 10.67
N GLN A 152 -16.67 6.23 11.31
CA GLN A 152 -16.28 4.95 10.73
C GLN A 152 -16.90 4.65 9.35
N PRO A 153 -18.18 4.98 9.05
CA PRO A 153 -18.75 4.72 7.72
C PRO A 153 -18.13 5.53 6.58
N TYR A 154 -17.46 6.65 6.89
CA TYR A 154 -16.97 7.61 5.90
C TYR A 154 -15.49 7.41 5.56
N VAL A 155 -14.75 6.61 6.34
CA VAL A 155 -13.31 6.44 6.20
C VAL A 155 -12.94 4.96 6.17
N GLU A 156 -12.31 4.54 5.09
CA GLU A 156 -11.64 3.24 4.99
C GLU A 156 -10.14 3.44 5.06
N TRP A 157 -9.46 2.63 5.87
CA TRP A 157 -8.01 2.53 5.83
C TRP A 157 -7.61 1.40 4.88
N LEU A 158 -6.58 1.65 4.07
CA LEU A 158 -5.92 0.66 3.25
C LEU A 158 -4.62 0.22 3.94
N GLY A 159 -4.32 -1.07 3.89
CA GLY A 159 -2.99 -1.55 4.25
C GLY A 159 -1.95 -1.13 3.21
N THR A 160 -0.69 -1.06 3.64
CA THR A 160 0.48 -0.80 2.79
C THR A 160 1.71 -1.50 3.39
N MET A 161 2.87 -1.35 2.76
CA MET A 161 4.15 -1.82 3.33
C MET A 161 4.63 -0.83 4.39
N TRP A 162 5.02 -1.33 5.56
CA TRP A 162 5.39 -0.48 6.70
C TRP A 162 6.45 0.57 6.35
N SER A 163 7.55 0.18 5.72
CA SER A 163 8.63 1.11 5.35
C SER A 163 8.47 1.71 3.95
N HIS A 164 7.32 1.54 3.29
CA HIS A 164 7.13 1.94 1.89
C HIS A 164 8.06 1.18 0.92
N ALA A 165 8.18 -0.13 1.12
CA ALA A 165 8.94 -1.01 0.23
C ALA A 165 8.13 -1.35 -1.04
N VAL A 166 8.77 -1.33 -2.21
CA VAL A 166 8.13 -1.73 -3.47
C VAL A 166 8.31 -3.23 -3.69
N VAL A 167 7.20 -3.94 -3.89
CA VAL A 167 7.16 -5.41 -3.91
C VAL A 167 8.15 -6.04 -4.91
N PRO A 168 8.29 -5.55 -6.15
CA PRO A 168 9.13 -6.23 -7.15
C PRO A 168 10.63 -6.28 -6.81
N SER A 169 11.11 -5.34 -5.99
CA SER A 169 12.50 -5.34 -5.52
C SER A 169 12.64 -5.68 -4.04
N THR A 170 11.55 -6.00 -3.34
CA THR A 170 11.60 -6.45 -1.95
C THR A 170 11.97 -7.93 -1.92
N PRO A 171 12.90 -8.38 -1.06
CA PRO A 171 13.17 -9.80 -0.89
C PRO A 171 11.87 -10.55 -0.54
N THR A 172 11.56 -11.63 -1.28
CA THR A 172 10.26 -12.32 -1.16
C THR A 172 9.85 -12.68 0.27
N PRO A 173 10.75 -13.19 1.14
CA PRO A 173 10.41 -13.50 2.53
C PRO A 173 9.99 -12.28 3.36
N ASP A 174 10.49 -11.08 3.02
CA ASP A 174 10.22 -9.85 3.77
C ASP A 174 8.88 -9.19 3.42
N ILE A 175 8.25 -9.58 2.30
CA ILE A 175 6.95 -9.04 1.88
C ILE A 175 5.92 -9.18 3.01
N LYS A 176 5.84 -10.36 3.62
CA LYS A 176 4.91 -10.61 4.73
C LYS A 176 5.32 -9.84 5.99
N LEU A 177 6.62 -9.70 6.26
CA LEU A 177 7.12 -8.93 7.40
C LEU A 177 6.73 -7.45 7.30
N GLN A 178 6.87 -6.84 6.12
CA GLN A 178 6.43 -5.46 5.86
C GLN A 178 4.94 -5.25 6.10
N ILE A 179 4.11 -6.17 5.60
CA ILE A 179 2.65 -6.13 5.75
C ILE A 179 2.27 -6.26 7.24
N GLN A 180 2.84 -7.26 7.93
CA GLN A 180 2.53 -7.49 9.35
C GLN A 180 3.04 -6.35 10.23
N ALA A 181 4.21 -5.78 9.93
CA ALA A 181 4.73 -4.61 10.64
C ALA A 181 3.77 -3.42 10.57
N TRP A 182 3.14 -3.20 9.42
CA TRP A 182 2.12 -2.17 9.27
C TRP A 182 0.90 -2.46 10.16
N GLN A 183 0.42 -3.71 10.17
CA GLN A 183 -0.75 -4.10 10.98
C GLN A 183 -0.50 -3.95 12.49
N HIS A 184 0.67 -4.37 12.97
CA HIS A 184 1.06 -4.20 14.37
C HIS A 184 1.09 -2.71 14.75
N HIS A 185 1.70 -1.90 13.89
CA HIS A 185 1.88 -0.49 14.18
C HIS A 185 0.54 0.26 14.12
N PHE A 186 -0.28 -0.03 13.11
CA PHE A 186 -1.64 0.48 12.98
C PHE A 186 -2.50 0.14 14.21
N ALA A 187 -2.48 -1.12 14.65
CA ALA A 187 -3.25 -1.54 15.81
C ALA A 187 -2.76 -0.90 17.12
N LYS A 188 -1.47 -0.60 17.25
CA LYS A 188 -0.93 0.16 18.40
C LYS A 188 -1.49 1.58 18.45
N LEU A 189 -1.67 2.23 17.30
CA LEU A 189 -2.14 3.61 17.20
C LEU A 189 -3.66 3.74 17.29
N PHE A 190 -4.39 2.85 16.60
CA PHE A 190 -5.84 2.98 16.38
C PHE A 190 -6.67 1.85 17.02
N GLY A 191 -6.02 0.80 17.53
CA GLY A 191 -6.68 -0.33 18.18
C GLY A 191 -7.05 -1.48 17.23
N MET A 192 -7.31 -2.66 17.81
CA MET A 192 -7.64 -3.87 17.05
C MET A 192 -8.95 -3.77 16.28
N ASP A 193 -9.95 -3.08 16.83
CA ASP A 193 -11.24 -2.92 16.16
C ASP A 193 -11.14 -2.05 14.90
N ALA A 194 -10.23 -1.07 14.88
CA ALA A 194 -9.90 -0.34 13.66
C ALA A 194 -9.19 -1.25 12.66
N LEU A 195 -8.20 -2.05 13.11
CA LEU A 195 -7.44 -2.95 12.23
C LEU A 195 -8.34 -4.00 11.55
N LYS A 196 -9.33 -4.55 12.27
CA LYS A 196 -10.31 -5.49 11.71
C LYS A 196 -10.97 -4.95 10.44
N ARG A 197 -11.23 -3.64 10.38
CA ARG A 197 -11.91 -2.99 9.24
C ARG A 197 -11.02 -2.79 8.00
N VAL A 198 -9.70 -2.96 8.12
CA VAL A 198 -8.76 -2.81 7.01
C VAL A 198 -8.80 -4.06 6.13
N LYS A 199 -9.43 -3.96 4.95
CA LYS A 199 -9.57 -5.08 4.00
C LYS A 199 -9.00 -4.79 2.61
N GLY A 200 -8.81 -3.53 2.26
CA GLY A 200 -8.10 -3.12 1.05
C GLY A 200 -6.61 -2.97 1.26
N PHE A 201 -5.83 -3.17 0.20
CA PHE A 201 -4.39 -2.92 0.18
C PHE A 201 -4.02 -1.98 -0.96
N SER A 202 -3.13 -1.05 -0.67
CA SER A 202 -2.53 -0.09 -1.59
C SER A 202 -1.03 -0.37 -1.69
N PRO A 203 -0.54 -0.90 -2.81
CA PRO A 203 0.89 -1.14 -2.97
C PRO A 203 1.65 0.20 -3.04
N PRO A 204 2.78 0.36 -2.34
CA PRO A 204 3.70 1.48 -2.57
C PRO A 204 4.00 1.67 -4.04
N GLU A 205 3.98 2.92 -4.49
CA GLU A 205 4.16 3.32 -5.90
C GLU A 205 3.14 2.68 -6.86
N MET A 206 2.05 2.12 -6.30
CA MET A 206 1.09 1.29 -7.00
C MET A 206 1.76 0.15 -7.80
N HIS A 207 2.91 -0.33 -7.30
CA HIS A 207 3.80 -1.20 -8.05
C HIS A 207 3.39 -2.67 -7.92
N LEU A 208 2.86 -3.25 -9.00
CA LEU A 208 2.51 -4.67 -9.06
C LEU A 208 3.68 -5.49 -9.64
N PRO A 209 4.16 -6.54 -8.95
CA PRO A 209 5.16 -7.45 -9.52
C PRO A 209 4.55 -8.25 -10.68
N ASN A 210 5.29 -8.38 -11.76
CA ASN A 210 4.88 -9.21 -12.90
C ASN A 210 5.66 -10.54 -13.00
N HIS A 211 6.71 -10.73 -12.21
CA HIS A 211 7.35 -12.04 -12.05
C HIS A 211 6.36 -13.06 -11.42
N PRO A 212 6.12 -14.23 -12.05
CA PRO A 212 5.15 -15.23 -11.59
C PRO A 212 5.24 -15.59 -10.09
N ASP A 213 6.44 -15.97 -9.63
CA ASP A 213 6.65 -16.39 -8.24
C ASP A 213 6.49 -15.24 -7.22
N VAL A 214 6.94 -14.03 -7.57
CA VAL A 214 6.85 -12.86 -6.69
C VAL A 214 5.39 -12.41 -6.56
N LEU A 215 4.64 -12.36 -7.66
CA LEU A 215 3.22 -12.02 -7.63
C LEU A 215 2.41 -13.04 -6.83
N TYR A 216 2.68 -14.33 -7.00
CA TYR A 216 2.04 -15.38 -6.22
C TYR A 216 2.33 -15.22 -4.73
N ALA A 217 3.61 -15.05 -4.35
CA ALA A 217 4.02 -14.87 -2.96
C ALA A 217 3.39 -13.61 -2.33
N TYR A 218 3.30 -12.52 -3.11
CA TYR A 218 2.67 -11.28 -2.68
C TYR A 218 1.17 -11.46 -2.41
N ILE A 219 0.41 -12.03 -3.34
CA ILE A 219 -1.03 -12.29 -3.15
C ILE A 219 -1.25 -13.26 -1.98
N LYS A 220 -0.40 -14.27 -1.83
CA LYS A 220 -0.45 -15.19 -0.69
C LYS A 220 -0.26 -14.44 0.64
N ALA A 221 0.76 -13.58 0.73
CA ALA A 221 1.01 -12.77 1.91
C ALA A 221 -0.17 -11.83 2.24
N LEU A 222 -0.77 -11.19 1.22
CA LEU A 222 -1.96 -10.35 1.39
C LEU A 222 -3.14 -11.14 1.99
N LYS A 223 -3.46 -12.32 1.43
CA LYS A 223 -4.58 -13.14 1.91
C LYS A 223 -4.33 -13.68 3.32
N GLU A 224 -3.11 -14.15 3.61
CA GLU A 224 -2.73 -14.60 4.96
C GLU A 224 -2.83 -13.47 6.01
N CYS A 225 -2.64 -12.22 5.58
CA CYS A 225 -2.78 -11.03 6.41
C CYS A 225 -4.21 -10.45 6.38
N GLY A 226 -5.21 -11.16 5.84
CA GLY A 226 -6.62 -10.79 5.95
C GLY A 226 -7.11 -9.71 4.97
N TYR A 227 -6.30 -9.33 3.98
CA TYR A 227 -6.74 -8.43 2.90
C TYR A 227 -7.62 -9.18 1.90
N ARG A 228 -8.70 -8.52 1.46
CA ARG A 228 -9.72 -9.08 0.56
C ARG A 228 -9.61 -8.54 -0.86
N TRP A 229 -9.04 -7.34 -1.02
CA TRP A 229 -8.85 -6.73 -2.32
C TRP A 229 -7.57 -5.89 -2.39
N LEU A 230 -7.06 -5.71 -3.61
CA LEU A 230 -5.86 -4.95 -3.93
C LEU A 230 -6.20 -3.85 -4.94
N MET A 231 -5.68 -2.65 -4.74
CA MET A 231 -5.74 -1.62 -5.78
C MET A 231 -4.59 -1.84 -6.78
N VAL A 232 -4.88 -1.87 -8.07
CA VAL A 232 -3.88 -2.08 -9.14
C VAL A 232 -4.06 -1.08 -10.27
N GLN A 233 -3.02 -0.82 -11.04
CA GLN A 233 -3.10 0.10 -12.18
C GLN A 233 -3.62 -0.62 -13.42
N GLU A 234 -4.38 0.10 -14.24
CA GLU A 234 -4.92 -0.45 -15.49
C GLU A 234 -3.86 -1.01 -16.44
N HIS A 235 -2.63 -0.49 -16.43
CA HIS A 235 -1.52 -0.98 -17.25
C HIS A 235 -0.60 -1.98 -16.56
N SER A 236 -0.79 -2.20 -15.26
CA SER A 236 -0.04 -3.22 -14.49
C SER A 236 -0.62 -4.63 -14.64
N VAL A 237 -1.82 -4.73 -15.23
CA VAL A 237 -2.53 -5.98 -15.47
C VAL A 237 -2.96 -6.10 -16.92
N GLU A 238 -3.17 -7.33 -17.36
CA GLU A 238 -3.66 -7.68 -18.69
C GLU A 238 -4.73 -8.76 -18.61
N GLN A 239 -5.48 -8.92 -19.69
CA GLN A 239 -6.34 -10.08 -19.89
C GLN A 239 -5.48 -11.34 -20.10
N LEU A 240 -6.06 -12.52 -19.94
CA LEU A 240 -5.32 -13.79 -20.05
C LEU A 240 -4.72 -14.06 -21.44
N ASP A 241 -5.26 -13.41 -22.48
CA ASP A 241 -4.75 -13.42 -23.85
C ASP A 241 -3.67 -12.36 -24.12
N GLY A 242 -3.25 -11.61 -23.09
CA GLY A 242 -2.24 -10.56 -23.18
C GLY A 242 -2.76 -9.21 -23.66
N ALA A 243 -4.06 -9.06 -23.94
CA ALA A 243 -4.63 -7.77 -24.29
C ALA A 243 -4.74 -6.86 -23.04
N SER A 244 -4.64 -5.54 -23.23
CA SER A 244 -4.98 -4.58 -22.16
C SER A 244 -6.43 -4.76 -21.71
N LEU A 245 -6.74 -4.33 -20.49
CA LEU A 245 -8.14 -4.33 -20.01
C LEU A 245 -9.04 -3.53 -20.96
N THR A 246 -10.24 -4.05 -21.22
CA THR A 246 -11.28 -3.31 -21.93
C THR A 246 -11.67 -2.07 -21.12
N GLN A 247 -12.24 -1.07 -21.79
CA GLN A 247 -12.71 0.13 -21.11
C GLN A 247 -13.70 -0.18 -19.99
N ASP A 248 -14.64 -1.10 -20.20
CA ASP A 248 -15.66 -1.44 -19.20
C ASP A 248 -15.06 -2.18 -17.99
N ASN A 249 -14.11 -3.10 -18.22
CA ASN A 249 -13.46 -3.86 -17.15
C ASN A 249 -12.67 -2.96 -16.19
N LYS A 250 -12.22 -1.78 -16.62
CA LYS A 250 -11.56 -0.79 -15.74
C LYS A 250 -12.48 -0.25 -14.65
N TYR A 251 -13.80 -0.33 -14.82
CA TYR A 251 -14.79 0.18 -13.87
C TYR A 251 -15.52 -0.93 -13.11
N LEU A 252 -15.03 -2.16 -13.22
CA LEU A 252 -15.49 -3.33 -12.49
C LEU A 252 -14.39 -3.82 -11.52
N PRO A 253 -14.77 -4.55 -10.46
CA PRO A 253 -13.83 -5.45 -9.81
C PRO A 253 -13.36 -6.51 -10.81
N ASN A 254 -12.07 -6.81 -10.79
CA ASN A 254 -11.47 -7.88 -11.58
C ASN A 254 -10.96 -8.98 -10.64
N ARG A 255 -10.92 -10.22 -11.10
CA ARG A 255 -10.24 -11.32 -10.42
C ARG A 255 -8.80 -11.37 -10.93
N LEU A 256 -7.86 -10.84 -10.15
CA LEU A 256 -6.44 -10.93 -10.44
C LEU A 256 -5.94 -12.33 -10.08
N VAL A 257 -5.56 -13.11 -11.08
CA VAL A 257 -5.02 -14.47 -10.92
C VAL A 257 -3.50 -14.40 -11.02
N ALA A 258 -2.81 -15.00 -10.04
CA ALA A 258 -1.38 -15.24 -10.07
C ALA A 258 -1.11 -16.73 -10.13
N ARG A 259 -0.24 -17.12 -11.06
CA ARG A 259 0.28 -18.46 -11.21
C ARG A 259 1.79 -18.42 -10.95
N ASN A 260 2.29 -19.30 -10.10
CA ASN A 260 3.73 -19.42 -9.85
C ASN A 260 4.39 -20.42 -10.82
N SER A 261 5.71 -20.52 -10.74
CA SER A 261 6.50 -21.42 -11.59
C SER A 261 6.34 -22.90 -11.26
N GLN A 262 5.62 -23.25 -10.19
CA GLN A 262 5.22 -24.62 -9.86
C GLN A 262 3.79 -24.96 -10.31
N GLY A 263 3.12 -24.04 -11.02
CA GLY A 263 1.75 -24.22 -11.50
C GLY A 263 0.65 -23.97 -10.46
N GLU A 264 1.00 -23.60 -9.23
CA GLU A 264 0.03 -23.22 -8.21
C GLU A 264 -0.63 -21.89 -8.57
N THR A 265 -1.93 -21.78 -8.28
CA THR A 265 -2.70 -20.57 -8.57
C THR A 265 -3.34 -19.99 -7.31
N ILE A 266 -3.40 -18.67 -7.27
CA ILE A 266 -4.09 -17.89 -6.23
C ILE A 266 -4.73 -16.68 -6.87
N SER A 267 -5.81 -16.17 -6.29
CA SER A 267 -6.47 -14.96 -6.77
C SER A 267 -6.88 -14.03 -5.64
N ILE A 268 -7.01 -12.75 -6.00
CA ILE A 268 -7.54 -11.69 -5.16
C ILE A 268 -8.41 -10.75 -6.00
N THR A 269 -9.40 -10.13 -5.39
CA THR A 269 -10.18 -9.06 -6.05
C THR A 269 -9.28 -7.85 -6.28
N ALA A 270 -9.33 -7.29 -7.49
CA ALA A 270 -8.59 -6.10 -7.88
C ALA A 270 -9.56 -4.97 -8.23
N LEU A 271 -9.39 -3.81 -7.60
CA LEU A 271 -10.00 -2.56 -8.04
C LEU A 271 -9.00 -1.80 -8.90
N ILE A 272 -9.42 -1.43 -10.11
CA ILE A 272 -8.54 -0.81 -11.09
C ILE A 272 -8.48 0.70 -10.85
N LYS A 273 -7.29 1.20 -10.53
CA LYS A 273 -6.97 2.63 -10.59
C LYS A 273 -7.05 3.07 -12.05
N THR A 274 -8.03 3.90 -12.38
CA THR A 274 -8.22 4.40 -13.74
C THR A 274 -7.17 5.44 -14.10
N GLN A 275 -6.95 5.63 -15.41
CA GLN A 275 -6.03 6.65 -15.91
C GLN A 275 -6.55 8.06 -15.61
N GLY A 276 -6.03 8.65 -14.53
CA GLY A 276 -6.02 10.08 -14.31
C GLY A 276 -4.58 10.56 -14.22
N SER A 277 -4.22 11.63 -14.94
CA SER A 277 -2.85 12.17 -14.99
C SER A 277 -2.29 12.32 -13.58
N ASP A 278 -1.15 11.66 -13.34
CA ASP A 278 -0.29 11.70 -12.16
C ASP A 278 -0.64 12.81 -11.17
N THR A 279 -1.22 12.42 -10.03
CA THR A 279 -1.56 13.22 -8.84
C THR A 279 -2.53 14.40 -9.00
N LYS A 280 -2.61 15.07 -10.15
CA LYS A 280 -3.36 16.33 -10.31
C LYS A 280 -4.88 16.16 -10.33
N LEU A 281 -5.37 15.01 -10.78
CA LEU A 281 -6.81 14.83 -11.03
C LEU A 281 -7.62 14.50 -9.77
N VAL A 282 -7.03 13.83 -8.79
CA VAL A 282 -7.69 13.57 -7.50
C VAL A 282 -7.89 14.88 -6.73
N ALA A 283 -6.94 15.82 -6.81
CA ALA A 283 -7.04 17.13 -6.19
C ALA A 283 -8.32 17.88 -6.58
N GLN A 284 -8.75 17.72 -7.84
CA GLN A 284 -9.91 18.40 -8.41
C GLN A 284 -11.16 17.53 -8.44
N MET A 285 -11.16 16.39 -7.72
CA MET A 285 -12.25 15.43 -7.68
C MET A 285 -12.68 14.90 -9.05
N GLN A 286 -11.74 14.76 -10.00
CA GLN A 286 -11.99 14.13 -11.30
C GLN A 286 -12.69 12.76 -11.22
N PRO A 287 -12.44 11.85 -10.25
CA PRO A 287 -13.14 10.57 -10.23
C PRO A 287 -14.66 10.71 -10.07
N TYR A 288 -15.14 11.76 -9.39
CA TYR A 288 -16.56 12.09 -9.32
C TYR A 288 -17.12 12.52 -10.68
N TYR A 289 -16.41 13.40 -11.40
CA TYR A 289 -16.84 13.87 -12.72
C TYR A 289 -16.76 12.78 -13.79
N GLU A 290 -15.78 11.88 -13.69
CA GLU A 290 -15.71 10.70 -14.55
C GLU A 290 -16.86 9.73 -14.27
N ALA A 291 -17.21 9.50 -13.00
CA ALA A 291 -18.33 8.62 -12.67
C ALA A 291 -19.67 9.09 -13.27
N LYS A 292 -19.86 10.42 -13.39
CA LYS A 292 -21.05 11.00 -14.06
C LYS A 292 -21.20 10.56 -15.52
N SER A 293 -20.14 10.11 -16.20
CA SER A 293 -20.20 9.65 -17.59
C SER A 293 -20.21 8.12 -17.78
N ARG A 294 -20.23 7.32 -16.71
CA ARG A 294 -20.10 5.84 -16.82
C ARG A 294 -21.41 5.07 -16.77
N GLY A 295 -22.31 5.42 -15.85
CA GLY A 295 -23.59 4.70 -15.69
C GLY A 295 -23.43 3.27 -15.14
N LYS A 296 -24.44 2.43 -15.38
CA LYS A 296 -24.45 1.01 -14.97
C LYS A 296 -23.98 0.12 -16.10
N GLN A 297 -23.41 -1.04 -15.73
CA GLN A 297 -23.00 -2.09 -16.64
C GLN A 297 -23.52 -3.47 -16.20
N GLN A 298 -23.47 -4.46 -17.08
CA GLN A 298 -23.95 -5.81 -16.80
C GLN A 298 -22.81 -6.69 -16.27
N LEU A 299 -23.03 -7.34 -15.13
CA LEU A 299 -22.12 -8.32 -14.55
C LEU A 299 -22.95 -9.48 -13.99
N ALA A 300 -22.63 -10.72 -14.39
CA ALA A 300 -23.38 -11.93 -13.98
C ALA A 300 -24.92 -11.79 -14.10
N GLY A 301 -25.39 -11.15 -15.18
CA GLY A 301 -26.81 -10.92 -15.44
C GLY A 301 -27.47 -9.84 -14.56
N LYS A 302 -26.69 -9.06 -13.80
CA LYS A 302 -27.16 -7.98 -12.94
C LYS A 302 -26.62 -6.64 -13.41
N SER A 303 -27.48 -5.62 -13.35
CA SER A 303 -27.08 -4.25 -13.66
C SER A 303 -26.47 -3.60 -12.42
N ILE A 304 -25.16 -3.31 -12.47
CA ILE A 304 -24.41 -2.73 -11.36
C ILE A 304 -23.81 -1.37 -11.74
N PRO A 305 -23.72 -0.42 -10.80
CA PRO A 305 -23.05 0.85 -11.05
C PRO A 305 -21.56 0.63 -11.33
N CYS A 306 -21.03 1.27 -12.38
CA CYS A 306 -19.58 1.38 -12.57
C CYS A 306 -18.92 2.04 -11.37
N LEU A 307 -17.69 1.65 -11.00
CA LEU A 307 -16.92 2.33 -9.96
C LEU A 307 -15.64 2.95 -10.55
N VAL A 308 -15.50 4.27 -10.46
CA VAL A 308 -14.24 4.96 -10.79
C VAL A 308 -13.36 4.98 -9.54
N THR A 309 -12.21 4.31 -9.56
CA THR A 309 -11.30 4.25 -8.42
C THR A 309 -10.02 5.01 -8.73
N GLN A 310 -9.62 5.94 -7.86
CA GLN A 310 -8.37 6.69 -8.00
C GLN A 310 -7.66 6.91 -6.67
N ILE A 311 -6.34 7.03 -6.74
CA ILE A 311 -5.43 7.31 -5.63
C ILE A 311 -4.38 8.33 -6.08
N ALA A 312 -3.96 9.21 -5.17
CA ALA A 312 -2.89 10.17 -5.39
C ALA A 312 -2.08 10.40 -4.11
N ASP A 313 -0.81 10.78 -4.27
CA ASP A 313 0.03 11.33 -3.20
C ASP A 313 -0.63 12.58 -2.61
N GLY A 314 -1.05 12.50 -1.35
CA GLY A 314 -1.76 13.58 -0.67
C GLY A 314 -0.90 14.82 -0.48
N GLU A 315 0.42 14.63 -0.40
CA GLU A 315 1.44 15.65 -0.22
C GLU A 315 2.11 16.15 -1.51
N ASN A 316 1.62 15.80 -2.71
CA ASN A 316 2.23 16.31 -3.93
C ASN A 316 2.15 17.86 -4.01
N GLY A 317 3.33 18.50 -4.02
CA GLY A 317 3.57 19.91 -3.64
C GLY A 317 3.02 21.01 -4.55
N GLY A 318 2.21 20.69 -5.56
CA GLY A 318 1.56 21.68 -6.42
C GLY A 318 0.05 21.70 -6.25
N VAL A 319 -0.60 20.60 -6.62
CA VAL A 319 -2.06 20.55 -6.79
C VAL A 319 -2.74 19.93 -5.57
N MET A 320 -2.19 18.84 -5.02
CA MET A 320 -2.79 18.14 -3.88
C MET A 320 -2.71 18.94 -2.58
N MET A 321 -1.64 19.71 -2.37
CA MET A 321 -1.53 20.60 -1.21
C MET A 321 -2.49 21.81 -1.29
N ASN A 322 -2.68 22.38 -2.48
CA ASN A 322 -3.37 23.67 -2.66
C ASN A 322 -4.84 23.55 -3.11
N GLU A 323 -5.15 22.67 -4.05
CA GLU A 323 -6.47 22.60 -4.68
C GLU A 323 -7.40 21.59 -4.01
N PHE A 324 -6.86 20.47 -3.51
CA PHE A 324 -7.67 19.44 -2.84
C PHE A 324 -8.53 19.98 -1.68
N PRO A 325 -8.01 20.84 -0.77
CA PRO A 325 -8.84 21.43 0.28
C PRO A 325 -10.06 22.20 -0.22
N ARG A 326 -9.92 22.89 -1.35
CA ARG A 326 -10.99 23.68 -1.98
C ARG A 326 -12.02 22.78 -2.66
N ASP A 327 -11.56 21.72 -3.32
CA ASP A 327 -12.38 20.95 -4.25
C ASP A 327 -12.97 19.68 -3.62
N PHE A 328 -12.31 19.07 -2.63
CA PHE A 328 -12.82 17.87 -1.95
C PHE A 328 -14.25 18.05 -1.39
N PRO A 329 -14.63 19.16 -0.74
CA PRO A 329 -16.00 19.36 -0.25
C PRO A 329 -17.08 19.39 -1.35
N ARG A 330 -16.73 19.83 -2.56
CA ARG A 330 -17.72 20.23 -3.59
C ARG A 330 -18.63 19.08 -4.04
N PRO A 331 -18.13 17.89 -4.42
CA PRO A 331 -19.01 16.77 -4.77
C PRO A 331 -19.98 16.41 -3.66
N TRP A 332 -19.53 16.46 -2.40
CA TRP A 332 -20.35 16.09 -1.25
C TRP A 332 -21.46 17.10 -0.98
N HIS A 333 -21.21 18.39 -1.25
CA HIS A 333 -22.25 19.42 -1.22
C HIS A 333 -23.23 19.29 -2.38
N GLU A 334 -22.74 18.99 -3.59
CA GLU A 334 -23.60 18.77 -4.77
C GLU A 334 -24.54 17.58 -4.58
N MET A 335 -24.03 16.47 -4.01
CA MET A 335 -24.81 15.25 -3.76
C MET A 335 -25.69 15.34 -2.50
N LYS A 336 -25.66 16.45 -1.76
CA LYS A 336 -26.40 16.58 -0.51
C LYS A 336 -27.92 16.50 -0.75
N GLY A 337 -28.58 15.55 -0.09
CA GLY A 337 -30.02 15.30 -0.24
C GLY A 337 -30.40 14.58 -1.55
N GLN A 338 -29.42 14.12 -2.33
CA GLN A 338 -29.65 13.31 -3.52
C GLN A 338 -30.08 11.89 -3.11
N ASN A 339 -31.21 11.42 -3.65
CA ASN A 339 -31.71 10.07 -3.40
C ASN A 339 -31.30 9.06 -4.48
N SER A 340 -30.85 9.51 -5.65
CA SER A 340 -30.38 8.64 -6.74
C SER A 340 -29.38 9.39 -7.63
N GLY A 341 -28.36 8.72 -8.12
CA GLY A 341 -27.34 9.31 -9.01
C GLY A 341 -25.93 8.78 -8.74
N VAL A 342 -24.92 9.61 -8.97
CA VAL A 342 -23.53 9.26 -8.65
C VAL A 342 -23.33 9.37 -7.14
N PHE A 343 -22.65 8.41 -6.54
CA PHE A 343 -22.29 8.42 -5.12
C PHE A 343 -20.83 8.08 -4.88
N GLY A 344 -20.25 8.64 -3.82
CA GLY A 344 -18.94 8.21 -3.35
C GLY A 344 -19.04 6.91 -2.56
N CYS A 345 -18.08 6.01 -2.72
CA CYS A 345 -18.01 4.72 -2.02
C CYS A 345 -16.58 4.42 -1.60
N ASN A 346 -16.44 3.74 -0.46
CA ASN A 346 -15.18 3.08 -0.11
C ASN A 346 -15.06 1.74 -0.86
N GLY A 347 -13.83 1.24 -1.04
CA GLY A 347 -13.57 0.04 -1.84
C GLY A 347 -14.24 -1.21 -1.25
N THR A 348 -14.06 -1.43 0.06
CA THR A 348 -14.73 -2.55 0.75
C THR A 348 -16.24 -2.35 0.79
N GLU A 349 -16.73 -1.12 1.00
CA GLU A 349 -18.17 -0.81 0.98
C GLU A 349 -18.81 -1.19 -0.37
N TYR A 350 -18.19 -0.82 -1.48
CA TYR A 350 -18.66 -1.16 -2.81
C TYR A 350 -18.69 -2.68 -3.05
N LEU A 351 -17.64 -3.40 -2.65
CA LEU A 351 -17.56 -4.84 -2.82
C LEU A 351 -18.61 -5.58 -1.97
N GLU A 352 -18.85 -5.16 -0.73
CA GLU A 352 -19.89 -5.75 0.13
C GLU A 352 -21.30 -5.46 -0.39
N LEU A 353 -21.52 -4.29 -1.01
CA LEU A 353 -22.77 -3.99 -1.70
C LEU A 353 -23.00 -4.95 -2.87
N LEU A 354 -21.98 -5.26 -3.68
CA LEU A 354 -22.08 -6.26 -4.76
C LEU A 354 -22.36 -7.67 -4.21
N GLU A 355 -21.69 -8.05 -3.12
CA GLU A 355 -21.92 -9.33 -2.44
C GLU A 355 -23.35 -9.45 -1.90
N SER A 356 -23.95 -8.35 -1.43
CA SER A 356 -25.33 -8.33 -0.93
C SER A 356 -26.37 -8.69 -1.99
N ILE A 357 -26.04 -8.46 -3.27
CA ILE A 357 -26.85 -8.88 -4.41
C ILE A 357 -26.33 -10.17 -5.02
N GLY A 358 -25.45 -10.93 -4.37
CA GLY A 358 -24.95 -12.24 -4.80
C GLY A 358 -23.96 -12.20 -5.95
N ILE A 359 -23.24 -11.09 -6.15
CA ILE A 359 -22.07 -11.05 -7.04
C ILE A 359 -20.83 -11.37 -6.20
N THR A 360 -20.02 -12.29 -6.70
CA THR A 360 -18.85 -12.81 -5.99
C THR A 360 -17.58 -12.68 -6.83
N GLU A 361 -16.42 -12.98 -6.24
CA GLU A 361 -15.14 -12.99 -6.96
C GLU A 361 -15.16 -13.87 -8.23
N ALA A 362 -15.97 -14.93 -8.24
CA ALA A 362 -16.08 -15.83 -9.38
C ALA A 362 -16.75 -15.19 -10.61
N ASP A 363 -17.53 -14.14 -10.41
CA ASP A 363 -18.28 -13.43 -11.44
C ASP A 363 -17.45 -12.35 -12.15
N TYR A 364 -16.32 -11.95 -11.54
CA TYR A 364 -15.48 -10.87 -12.04
C TYR A 364 -14.70 -11.26 -13.30
N PRO A 365 -14.48 -10.32 -14.25
CA PRO A 365 -13.54 -10.52 -15.34
C PRO A 365 -12.17 -10.90 -14.81
N VAL A 366 -11.49 -11.82 -15.50
CA VAL A 366 -10.19 -12.34 -15.06
C VAL A 366 -9.06 -11.52 -15.68
N CYS A 367 -8.11 -11.12 -14.85
CA CYS A 367 -6.86 -10.50 -15.29
C CYS A 367 -5.65 -11.19 -14.64
N GLN A 368 -4.46 -10.90 -15.17
CA GLN A 368 -3.16 -11.37 -14.67
C GLN A 368 -2.14 -10.23 -14.67
N GLY A 369 -0.98 -10.44 -14.06
CA GLY A 369 0.12 -9.48 -14.12
C GLY A 369 0.57 -9.24 -15.57
N VAL A 370 0.87 -7.99 -15.91
CA VAL A 370 1.27 -7.60 -17.27
C VAL A 370 2.45 -8.43 -17.78
N GLN A 371 2.42 -8.79 -19.07
CA GLN A 371 3.40 -9.62 -19.78
C GLN A 371 3.45 -11.11 -19.41
N GLN A 372 2.69 -11.57 -18.42
CA GLN A 372 2.68 -12.99 -18.06
C GLN A 372 2.13 -13.87 -19.17
N HIS A 373 1.22 -13.37 -20.02
CA HIS A 373 0.74 -14.10 -21.19
C HIS A 373 1.91 -14.61 -22.05
N LYS A 374 2.94 -13.78 -22.28
CA LYS A 374 4.10 -14.13 -23.11
C LYS A 374 4.90 -15.30 -22.52
N ILE A 375 5.04 -15.35 -21.20
CA ILE A 375 5.71 -16.46 -20.50
C ILE A 375 4.90 -17.74 -20.71
N TRP A 376 3.58 -17.68 -20.51
CA TRP A 376 2.68 -18.83 -20.62
C TRP A 376 2.44 -19.31 -22.06
N GLN A 377 2.84 -18.54 -23.08
CA GLN A 377 2.93 -19.02 -24.46
C GLN A 377 4.16 -19.92 -24.71
N LEU A 378 5.21 -19.77 -23.91
CA LEU A 378 6.45 -20.55 -24.03
C LEU A 378 6.50 -21.75 -23.07
N VAL A 379 5.69 -21.74 -22.02
CA VAL A 379 5.65 -22.78 -20.99
C VAL A 379 4.23 -23.31 -20.87
N ASN A 380 4.06 -24.63 -20.97
CA ASN A 380 2.79 -25.26 -20.66
C ASN A 380 2.47 -25.06 -19.16
N PRO A 381 1.43 -24.29 -18.80
CA PRO A 381 1.17 -23.94 -17.41
C PRO A 381 0.80 -25.13 -16.50
N GLU A 382 0.40 -26.28 -17.06
CA GLU A 382 0.08 -27.52 -16.31
C GLU A 382 1.30 -28.39 -16.05
N GLN A 383 2.41 -28.12 -16.74
CA GLN A 383 3.68 -28.85 -16.63
C GLN A 383 4.84 -27.91 -16.29
N ALA A 384 4.51 -26.71 -15.79
CA ALA A 384 5.49 -25.69 -15.47
C ALA A 384 6.39 -26.15 -14.32
N ASP A 385 7.68 -25.84 -14.46
CA ASP A 385 8.65 -25.92 -13.38
C ASP A 385 9.49 -24.64 -13.36
N ILE A 386 10.22 -24.43 -12.26
CA ILE A 386 11.06 -23.24 -12.07
C ILE A 386 12.00 -23.04 -13.26
N LYS A 387 12.63 -24.12 -13.73
CA LYS A 387 13.65 -24.04 -14.79
C LYS A 387 13.05 -23.60 -16.13
N SER A 388 11.89 -24.12 -16.50
CA SER A 388 11.21 -23.78 -17.76
C SER A 388 10.71 -22.33 -17.77
N VAL A 389 10.16 -21.85 -16.65
CA VAL A 389 9.73 -20.45 -16.51
C VAL A 389 10.92 -19.49 -16.57
N GLU A 390 12.00 -19.78 -15.83
CA GLU A 390 13.23 -18.96 -15.89
C GLU A 390 13.83 -18.93 -17.30
N ASN A 391 13.89 -20.07 -17.99
CA ASN A 391 14.37 -20.12 -19.37
C ASN A 391 13.47 -19.30 -20.31
N ALA A 392 12.16 -19.31 -20.13
CA ALA A 392 11.23 -18.50 -20.91
C ALA A 392 11.44 -17.00 -20.65
N ILE A 393 11.61 -16.60 -19.39
CA ILE A 393 11.93 -15.21 -19.01
C ILE A 393 13.25 -14.76 -19.66
N VAL A 394 14.31 -15.57 -19.59
CA VAL A 394 15.59 -15.28 -20.24
C VAL A 394 15.45 -15.14 -21.76
N ALA A 395 14.72 -16.06 -22.40
CA ALA A 395 14.48 -16.03 -23.84
C ALA A 395 13.69 -14.77 -24.26
N LEU A 396 12.67 -14.38 -23.49
CA LEU A 396 11.88 -13.18 -23.75
C LEU A 396 12.70 -11.90 -23.55
N LYS A 397 13.50 -11.80 -22.48
CA LYS A 397 14.42 -10.68 -22.27
C LYS A 397 15.41 -10.51 -23.43
N ALA A 398 15.83 -11.61 -24.06
CA ALA A 398 16.77 -11.59 -25.18
C ALA A 398 16.10 -11.26 -26.53
N THR A 399 14.81 -11.59 -26.72
CA THR A 399 14.15 -11.52 -28.03
C THR A 399 13.07 -10.44 -28.15
N ASP A 400 12.54 -9.94 -27.03
CA ASP A 400 11.52 -8.90 -26.99
C ASP A 400 11.99 -7.70 -26.16
N HIS A 401 12.40 -6.62 -26.85
CA HIS A 401 12.85 -5.39 -26.20
C HIS A 401 11.80 -4.67 -25.34
N LYS A 402 10.51 -5.04 -25.46
CA LYS A 402 9.44 -4.52 -24.61
C LYS A 402 9.22 -5.37 -23.36
N PHE A 403 9.84 -6.54 -23.27
CA PHE A 403 9.67 -7.45 -22.14
C PHE A 403 10.55 -7.05 -20.94
N HIS A 404 9.95 -6.97 -19.76
CA HIS A 404 10.61 -6.65 -18.49
C HIS A 404 9.91 -7.36 -17.32
N MET A 405 10.66 -7.73 -16.28
CA MET A 405 10.16 -8.43 -15.09
C MET A 405 10.31 -7.59 -13.81
N ASP A 406 10.48 -6.28 -13.96
CA ASP A 406 10.71 -5.36 -12.85
C ASP A 406 9.41 -4.84 -12.22
N GLY A 407 8.25 -5.34 -12.67
CA GLY A 407 6.90 -4.87 -12.31
C GLY A 407 6.41 -3.68 -13.16
N ALA A 408 5.24 -3.16 -12.81
CA ALA A 408 4.66 -1.95 -13.39
C ALA A 408 4.15 -0.99 -12.29
N SER A 409 4.48 0.29 -12.40
CA SER A 409 4.34 1.37 -11.40
C SER A 409 3.67 2.60 -12.02
N TRP A 410 3.10 3.52 -11.23
CA TRP A 410 2.59 4.80 -11.79
C TRP A 410 3.68 5.69 -12.36
N THR A 411 4.93 5.47 -11.99
CA THR A 411 6.02 6.37 -12.38
C THR A 411 6.53 6.12 -13.79
N ASP A 412 6.07 5.05 -14.49
CA ASP A 412 6.29 4.60 -15.89
C ASP A 412 7.71 4.65 -16.50
N ASN A 413 8.64 5.42 -15.93
CA ASN A 413 9.96 5.80 -16.45
C ASN A 413 11.08 5.64 -15.40
N LEU A 414 10.76 5.40 -14.12
CA LEU A 414 11.75 5.19 -13.06
C LEU A 414 12.05 3.70 -12.90
N SER A 415 13.31 3.30 -13.17
CA SER A 415 13.78 1.97 -12.82
C SER A 415 14.08 1.91 -11.33
N TRP A 416 13.39 1.01 -10.63
CA TRP A 416 13.63 0.70 -9.21
C TRP A 416 14.76 -0.32 -9.01
N VAL A 417 15.33 -0.82 -10.11
CA VAL A 417 16.28 -1.95 -10.15
C VAL A 417 17.59 -1.54 -10.82
N GLN A 418 17.53 -1.04 -12.06
CA GLN A 418 18.70 -0.77 -12.87
C GLN A 418 19.50 0.43 -12.32
N GLY A 419 20.80 0.24 -12.05
CA GLY A 419 21.70 1.29 -11.57
C GLY A 419 21.65 1.55 -10.07
N TYR A 420 20.97 0.70 -9.29
CA TYR A 420 20.89 0.74 -7.83
C TYR A 420 21.46 -0.52 -7.18
N GLU A 421 22.37 -1.22 -7.84
CA GLU A 421 23.03 -2.43 -7.33
C GLU A 421 23.70 -2.16 -5.97
N ASN A 422 24.23 -0.94 -5.78
CA ASN A 422 24.83 -0.44 -4.55
C ASN A 422 23.86 -0.31 -3.35
N VAL A 423 22.55 -0.48 -3.57
CA VAL A 423 21.50 -0.48 -2.55
C VAL A 423 20.81 -1.85 -2.49
N LEU A 424 20.53 -2.44 -3.66
CA LEU A 424 19.77 -3.68 -3.79
C LEU A 424 20.54 -4.91 -3.30
N GLU A 425 21.83 -5.04 -3.64
CA GLU A 425 22.63 -6.18 -3.18
C GLU A 425 22.82 -6.16 -1.65
N PRO A 426 23.18 -5.02 -1.01
CA PRO A 426 23.22 -4.96 0.45
C PRO A 426 21.87 -5.24 1.13
N MET A 427 20.78 -4.72 0.57
CA MET A 427 19.42 -4.99 1.07
C MET A 427 19.10 -6.50 1.04
N GLN A 428 19.38 -7.17 -0.07
CA GLN A 428 19.18 -8.62 -0.19
C GLN A 428 20.09 -9.40 0.78
N GLN A 429 21.35 -8.99 0.93
CA GLN A 429 22.28 -9.61 1.86
C GLN A 429 21.79 -9.49 3.31
N LEU A 430 21.29 -8.32 3.71
CA LEU A 430 20.76 -8.10 5.06
C LEU A 430 19.55 -9.01 5.34
N SER A 431 18.62 -9.08 4.38
CA SER A 431 17.45 -9.98 4.47
C SER A 431 17.86 -11.45 4.66
N VAL A 432 18.80 -11.94 3.86
CA VAL A 432 19.31 -13.31 3.98
C VAL A 432 19.89 -13.56 5.38
N LEU A 433 20.70 -12.65 5.90
CA LEU A 433 21.31 -12.80 7.22
C LEU A 433 20.28 -12.71 8.35
N PHE A 434 19.28 -11.82 8.22
CA PHE A 434 18.17 -11.73 9.16
C PHE A 434 17.41 -13.06 9.27
N HIS A 435 17.01 -13.63 8.13
CA HIS A 435 16.29 -14.90 8.07
C HIS A 435 17.14 -16.07 8.59
N GLN A 436 18.41 -16.15 8.20
CA GLN A 436 19.34 -17.17 8.70
C GLN A 436 19.48 -17.13 10.22
N LYS A 437 19.47 -15.93 10.82
CA LYS A 437 19.61 -15.77 12.27
C LYS A 437 18.33 -16.11 13.03
N PHE A 438 17.17 -15.68 12.53
CA PHE A 438 15.96 -15.66 13.34
C PHE A 438 14.89 -16.70 12.95
N ASP A 439 14.82 -17.18 11.72
CA ASP A 439 13.70 -18.04 11.29
C ASP A 439 13.59 -19.32 12.12
N ALA A 440 14.71 -20.03 12.30
CA ALA A 440 14.73 -21.25 13.11
C ALA A 440 14.39 -20.98 14.59
N LEU A 441 14.75 -19.79 15.10
CA LEU A 441 14.45 -19.37 16.47
C LEU A 441 12.96 -19.07 16.62
N VAL A 442 12.35 -18.33 15.69
CA VAL A 442 10.92 -18.00 15.69
C VAL A 442 10.05 -19.25 15.53
N VAL A 443 10.48 -20.20 14.70
CA VAL A 443 9.79 -21.50 14.54
C VAL A 443 9.83 -22.31 15.84
N ALA A 444 10.95 -22.29 16.56
CA ALA A 444 11.08 -22.98 17.84
C ALA A 444 10.32 -22.29 18.98
N ASP A 445 10.32 -20.95 19.00
CA ASP A 445 9.65 -20.13 20.00
C ASP A 445 9.15 -18.81 19.38
N PRO A 446 7.83 -18.67 19.14
CA PRO A 446 7.26 -17.43 18.62
C PRO A 446 7.52 -16.20 19.50
N ALA A 447 7.81 -16.37 20.81
CA ALA A 447 8.12 -15.24 21.69
C ALA A 447 9.43 -14.53 21.31
N VAL A 448 10.27 -15.13 20.44
CA VAL A 448 11.48 -14.49 19.90
C VAL A 448 11.17 -13.13 19.26
N THR A 449 10.00 -12.96 18.64
CA THR A 449 9.60 -11.69 18.02
C THR A 449 9.40 -10.54 19.02
N THR A 450 9.27 -10.85 20.31
CA THR A 450 9.17 -9.85 21.40
C THR A 450 10.52 -9.38 21.93
N ARG A 451 11.63 -10.02 21.51
CA ARG A 451 12.97 -9.68 21.99
C ARG A 451 13.47 -8.40 21.32
N SER A 452 14.21 -7.59 22.09
CA SER A 452 14.77 -6.33 21.62
C SER A 452 15.76 -6.49 20.45
N ASP A 453 16.50 -7.59 20.40
CA ASP A 453 17.46 -7.86 19.32
C ASP A 453 16.76 -8.22 18.01
N TYR A 454 15.68 -9.01 18.06
CA TYR A 454 14.83 -9.29 16.91
C TYR A 454 14.17 -8.00 16.41
N GLN A 455 13.56 -7.23 17.31
CA GLN A 455 12.84 -5.99 16.97
C GLN A 455 13.74 -4.96 16.30
N ALA A 456 14.95 -4.76 16.82
CA ALA A 456 15.90 -3.83 16.21
C ALA A 456 16.42 -4.33 14.85
N ALA A 457 16.75 -5.63 14.74
CA ALA A 457 17.19 -6.21 13.47
C ALA A 457 16.09 -6.14 12.40
N LEU A 458 14.83 -6.42 12.78
CA LEU A 458 13.67 -6.30 11.91
C LEU A 458 13.51 -4.85 11.44
N LEU A 459 13.58 -3.87 12.36
CA LEU A 459 13.47 -2.47 12.00
C LEU A 459 14.46 -2.07 10.90
N TYR A 460 15.75 -2.39 11.05
CA TYR A 460 16.75 -2.07 10.02
C TYR A 460 16.55 -2.87 8.72
N ASN A 461 16.13 -4.14 8.81
CA ASN A 461 15.79 -4.94 7.64
C ASN A 461 14.65 -4.29 6.83
N LEU A 462 13.59 -3.82 7.50
CA LEU A 462 12.49 -3.13 6.82
C LEU A 462 12.92 -1.75 6.29
N LEU A 463 13.66 -0.97 7.07
CA LEU A 463 14.06 0.40 6.69
C LEU A 463 14.93 0.42 5.43
N VAL A 464 15.92 -0.47 5.29
CA VAL A 464 16.77 -0.49 4.10
C VAL A 464 15.99 -0.76 2.79
N GLN A 465 14.77 -1.32 2.90
CA GLN A 465 13.92 -1.66 1.76
C GLN A 465 13.05 -0.48 1.27
N THR A 466 13.05 0.66 1.98
CA THR A 466 12.26 1.86 1.61
C THR A 466 12.55 2.33 0.19
N SER A 467 11.50 2.57 -0.60
CA SER A 467 11.61 2.98 -2.01
C SER A 467 12.32 4.32 -2.21
N CYS A 468 12.16 5.27 -1.28
CA CYS A 468 12.71 6.63 -1.39
C CYS A 468 14.22 6.68 -1.63
N PHE A 469 14.97 5.70 -1.13
CA PHE A 469 16.42 5.64 -1.32
C PHE A 469 16.85 5.38 -2.77
N ARG A 470 15.91 4.98 -3.62
CA ARG A 470 16.09 4.79 -5.07
C ARG A 470 15.27 5.77 -5.89
N TYR A 471 14.21 6.35 -5.31
CA TYR A 471 13.35 7.32 -6.00
C TYR A 471 14.06 8.65 -6.27
N TRP A 472 14.76 9.20 -5.26
CA TRP A 472 15.34 10.55 -5.31
C TRP A 472 16.72 10.62 -5.99
N GLY A 473 17.19 9.52 -6.59
CA GLY A 473 18.49 9.45 -7.24
C GLY A 473 19.62 8.98 -6.32
N GLN A 474 20.80 8.88 -6.91
CA GLN A 474 22.05 8.58 -6.20
C GLN A 474 22.50 9.75 -5.31
N GLY A 475 23.38 9.48 -4.33
CA GLY A 475 23.96 10.49 -3.44
C GLY A 475 23.47 10.30 -2.00
N THR A 476 23.06 11.38 -1.34
CA THR A 476 22.68 11.36 0.08
C THR A 476 21.65 10.26 0.41
N TRP A 477 20.66 10.06 -0.45
CA TRP A 477 19.63 9.03 -0.27
C TRP A 477 20.18 7.60 -0.34
N THR A 478 21.13 7.32 -1.23
CA THR A 478 21.76 5.99 -1.29
C THR A 478 22.79 5.80 -0.18
N GLU A 479 23.42 6.86 0.32
CA GLU A 479 24.25 6.80 1.53
C GLU A 479 23.42 6.51 2.79
N TYR A 480 22.20 7.05 2.90
CA TYR A 480 21.27 6.67 3.97
C TYR A 480 20.96 5.18 3.96
N ALA A 481 20.67 4.60 2.79
CA ALA A 481 20.44 3.17 2.68
C ALA A 481 21.68 2.34 3.08
N ARG A 482 22.88 2.76 2.70
CA ARG A 482 24.13 2.10 3.11
C ARG A 482 24.38 2.17 4.60
N GLU A 483 24.07 3.29 5.23
CA GLU A 483 24.19 3.43 6.68
C GLU A 483 23.18 2.54 7.40
N LEU A 484 21.91 2.51 6.96
CA LEU A 484 20.90 1.59 7.49
C LEU A 484 21.33 0.12 7.34
N TYR A 485 21.89 -0.25 6.18
CA TYR A 485 22.47 -1.55 5.95
C TYR A 485 23.60 -1.86 6.94
N ARG A 486 24.57 -0.95 7.12
CA ARG A 486 25.70 -1.12 8.05
C ARG A 486 25.23 -1.39 9.47
N ARG A 487 24.24 -0.62 9.95
CA ARG A 487 23.67 -0.77 11.30
C ARG A 487 22.91 -2.09 11.45
N GLY A 488 22.07 -2.43 10.46
CA GLY A 488 21.36 -3.72 10.43
C GLY A 488 22.32 -4.91 10.43
N LEU A 489 23.38 -4.84 9.62
CA LEU A 489 24.39 -5.90 9.52
C LEU A 489 25.04 -6.19 10.87
N ALA A 490 25.34 -5.16 11.66
CA ALA A 490 25.92 -5.31 13.00
C ALA A 490 24.99 -6.02 14.01
N LEU A 491 23.68 -6.08 13.74
CA LEU A 491 22.69 -6.76 14.57
C LEU A 491 22.44 -8.21 14.15
N VAL A 492 22.70 -8.56 12.89
CA VAL A 492 22.45 -9.91 12.35
C VAL A 492 23.72 -10.73 12.11
N SER A 493 24.90 -10.09 12.12
CA SER A 493 26.20 -10.79 12.02
C SER A 493 26.61 -11.50 13.31
#